data_AF-A0A2T2SUC6-F1
#
_entry.id   AF-A0A2T2SUC6-F1
#
_cell.length_a   1.000
_cell.length_b   1.000
_cell.length_c   1.000
_cell.angle_alpha   90.00
_cell.angle_beta   90.00
_cell.angle_gamma   90.00
#
_symmetry.space_group_name_H-M   'P 1'
#
loop_
_entity.id
_entity.type
_entity.pdbx_description
1 polymer ?
#
loop_
_entity_poly.entity_id
_entity_poly.type
_entity_poly.pdbx_seq_one_letter_code
_entity_poly.pdbx_strand_id
1 'polypeptide(L)'
;MPNEPVHADLHTHTHCSDGTLAPDVLVQQAAERGVQVLAVTDHDTTAGLETAREAARGRRIELVDGVELSVEVDGESVHLLGYGFDSTHEALTDYLAAFSRRRRERLDQMIQRLAETGIQVEAEQVQHRVGTSSAPGRPHLARALVDGGHVDSYRAAFEQYLGTDQPGYVPAPTRPAAEAIEALHAAGGVAVLAHPSQWTSGETLRRLCEWGLDGIECQFPSHPEYLVDYYRKVCRSRD
;
A
#
# COMPACT_ATOMS: atom_id res chain seq x y z
N MET A 1 -31.28 -10.33 14.06
CA MET A 1 -30.39 -11.43 14.49
C MET A 1 -29.06 -10.81 14.89
N PRO A 2 -28.81 -10.46 16.16
CA PRO A 2 -27.56 -9.82 16.53
C PRO A 2 -26.57 -10.88 17.01
N ASN A 3 -25.87 -11.55 16.08
CA ASN A 3 -24.52 -12.13 16.26
C ASN A 3 -23.99 -12.93 15.04
N GLU A 4 -24.47 -12.68 13.83
CA GLU A 4 -23.83 -13.30 12.67
C GLU A 4 -22.46 -12.63 12.44
N PRO A 5 -21.37 -13.40 12.26
CA PRO A 5 -20.04 -12.82 12.10
C PRO A 5 -20.00 -11.92 10.86
N VAL A 6 -19.46 -10.71 11.04
CA VAL A 6 -19.23 -9.80 9.91
C VAL A 6 -18.03 -10.32 9.13
N HIS A 7 -18.24 -10.57 7.83
CA HIS A 7 -17.17 -10.95 6.92
C HIS A 7 -16.56 -9.69 6.32
N ALA A 8 -15.43 -9.24 6.88
CA ALA A 8 -14.71 -8.07 6.42
C ALA A 8 -13.37 -8.45 5.80
N ASP A 9 -12.99 -7.75 4.73
CA ASP A 9 -11.63 -7.74 4.19
C ASP A 9 -11.18 -6.28 4.10
N LEU A 10 -10.30 -5.88 5.02
CA LEU A 10 -9.91 -4.49 5.20
C LEU A 10 -8.55 -4.17 4.57
N HIS A 11 -7.93 -5.12 3.87
CA HIS A 11 -6.60 -4.92 3.30
C HIS A 11 -6.54 -5.51 1.90
N THR A 12 -6.98 -4.73 0.91
CA THR A 12 -7.06 -5.18 -0.48
C THR A 12 -6.53 -4.15 -1.46
N HIS A 13 -5.78 -4.62 -2.47
CA HIS A 13 -5.14 -3.76 -3.46
C HIS A 13 -5.76 -3.94 -4.85
N THR A 14 -5.76 -2.86 -5.61
CA THR A 14 -6.20 -2.82 -7.00
C THR A 14 -5.01 -2.56 -7.91
N HIS A 15 -5.23 -2.57 -9.22
CA HIS A 15 -4.21 -2.18 -10.19
C HIS A 15 -3.75 -0.71 -10.07
N CYS A 16 -4.42 0.11 -9.25
CA CYS A 16 -4.00 1.49 -8.99
C CYS A 16 -2.67 1.53 -8.20
N SER A 17 -2.32 0.44 -7.51
CA SER A 17 -1.00 0.22 -6.93
C SER A 17 -0.34 -1.06 -7.50
N ASP A 18 -0.41 -2.19 -6.78
CA ASP A 18 0.24 -3.45 -7.16
C ASP A 18 -0.70 -4.65 -7.23
N GLY A 19 -2.00 -4.43 -7.00
CA GLY A 19 -3.05 -5.42 -7.21
C GLY A 19 -3.24 -5.78 -8.68
N THR A 20 -4.04 -6.82 -8.92
CA THR A 20 -4.28 -7.38 -10.26
C THR A 20 -5.65 -7.04 -10.83
N LEU A 21 -6.61 -6.71 -9.96
CA LEU A 21 -7.98 -6.39 -10.35
C LEU A 21 -8.19 -4.88 -10.41
N ALA A 22 -9.07 -4.44 -11.30
CA ALA A 22 -9.59 -3.08 -11.27
C ALA A 22 -10.46 -2.86 -10.02
N PRO A 23 -10.59 -1.62 -9.49
CA PRO A 23 -11.35 -1.35 -8.27
C PRO A 23 -12.80 -1.84 -8.30
N ASP A 24 -13.49 -1.66 -9.43
CA ASP A 24 -14.86 -2.10 -9.65
C ASP A 24 -15.00 -3.63 -9.66
N VAL A 25 -14.08 -4.31 -10.35
CA VAL A 25 -14.02 -5.77 -10.42
C VAL A 25 -13.74 -6.38 -9.05
N LEU A 26 -12.85 -5.77 -8.26
CA LEU A 26 -12.56 -6.19 -6.89
C LEU A 26 -13.82 -6.12 -6.01
N VAL A 27 -14.52 -4.99 -6.03
CA VAL A 27 -15.77 -4.79 -5.27
C VAL A 27 -16.85 -5.79 -5.70
N GLN A 28 -17.00 -6.02 -7.01
CA GLN A 28 -17.94 -7.03 -7.51
C GLN A 28 -17.62 -8.43 -6.98
N GLN A 29 -16.37 -8.87 -7.10
CA GLN A 29 -15.97 -10.21 -6.65
C GLN A 29 -16.11 -10.38 -5.13
N ALA A 30 -15.80 -9.36 -4.35
CA ALA A 30 -15.97 -9.39 -2.90
C ALA A 30 -17.46 -9.58 -2.53
N ALA A 31 -18.35 -8.82 -3.17
CA ALA A 31 -19.80 -8.93 -2.95
C ALA A 31 -20.34 -10.32 -3.35
N GLU A 32 -19.88 -10.89 -4.47
CA GLU A 32 -20.26 -12.24 -4.92
C GLU A 32 -19.79 -13.33 -3.95
N ARG A 33 -18.68 -13.11 -3.22
CA ARG A 33 -18.14 -14.02 -2.20
C ARG A 33 -18.76 -13.81 -0.81
N GLY A 34 -19.70 -12.87 -0.67
CA GLY A 34 -20.37 -12.59 0.60
C GLY A 34 -19.55 -11.74 1.58
N VAL A 35 -18.52 -11.02 1.11
CA VAL A 35 -17.86 -9.98 1.91
C VAL A 35 -18.86 -8.86 2.17
N GLN A 36 -19.01 -8.49 3.44
CA GLN A 36 -19.96 -7.48 3.91
C GLN A 36 -19.30 -6.10 4.04
N VAL A 37 -18.02 -6.05 4.41
CA VAL A 37 -17.23 -4.81 4.53
C VAL A 37 -15.92 -4.99 3.78
N LEU A 38 -15.62 -4.09 2.85
CA LEU A 38 -14.40 -4.10 2.07
C LEU A 38 -13.67 -2.77 2.21
N ALA A 39 -12.36 -2.77 2.41
CA ALA A 39 -11.54 -1.58 2.24
C ALA A 39 -10.58 -1.74 1.06
N VAL A 40 -10.54 -0.74 0.20
CA VAL A 40 -9.52 -0.62 -0.86
C VAL A 40 -8.37 0.19 -0.28
N THR A 41 -7.20 -0.42 -0.12
CA THR A 41 -6.04 0.13 0.60
C THR A 41 -4.82 0.15 -0.31
N ASP A 42 -4.96 0.68 -1.51
CA ASP A 42 -3.85 0.76 -2.47
C ASP A 42 -2.63 1.49 -1.87
N HIS A 43 -1.43 1.03 -2.22
CA HIS A 43 -0.18 1.62 -1.74
C HIS A 43 -0.06 3.09 -2.15
N ASP A 44 -0.02 3.98 -1.15
CA ASP A 44 0.27 5.41 -1.30
C ASP A 44 -0.58 6.13 -2.36
N THR A 45 -1.83 5.68 -2.53
CA THR A 45 -2.77 6.26 -3.47
C THR A 45 -4.22 6.03 -3.07
N THR A 46 -5.05 7.03 -3.35
CA THR A 46 -6.51 6.96 -3.23
C THR A 46 -7.19 6.92 -4.61
N ALA A 47 -6.43 6.74 -5.70
CA ALA A 47 -6.93 6.86 -7.07
C ALA A 47 -8.04 5.84 -7.42
N GLY A 48 -8.07 4.69 -6.74
CA GLY A 48 -9.09 3.66 -6.95
C GLY A 48 -10.40 3.89 -6.18
N LEU A 49 -10.42 4.81 -5.21
CA LEU A 49 -11.53 4.92 -4.25
C LEU A 49 -12.84 5.36 -4.90
N GLU A 50 -12.83 6.32 -5.83
CA GLU A 50 -14.09 6.76 -6.46
C GLU A 50 -14.74 5.64 -7.28
N THR A 51 -13.96 4.95 -8.11
CA THR A 51 -14.44 3.79 -8.88
C THR A 51 -14.95 2.68 -7.96
N ALA A 52 -14.25 2.40 -6.85
CA ALA A 52 -14.71 1.42 -5.87
C ALA A 52 -16.03 1.86 -5.20
N ARG A 53 -16.16 3.13 -4.81
CA ARG A 53 -17.37 3.71 -4.21
C ARG A 53 -18.56 3.56 -5.15
N GLU A 54 -18.38 3.92 -6.42
CA GLU A 54 -19.40 3.75 -7.45
C GLU A 54 -19.81 2.29 -7.62
N ALA A 55 -18.85 1.37 -7.67
CA ALA A 55 -19.12 -0.05 -7.82
C ALA A 55 -19.86 -0.67 -6.63
N ALA A 56 -19.67 -0.14 -5.43
CA ALA A 56 -20.35 -0.58 -4.21
C ALA A 56 -21.81 -0.08 -4.12
N ARG A 57 -22.15 1.04 -4.79
CA ARG A 57 -23.51 1.61 -4.74
C ARG A 57 -24.55 0.58 -5.21
N GLY A 58 -25.57 0.37 -4.37
CA GLY A 58 -26.67 -0.56 -4.65
C GLY A 58 -26.34 -2.04 -4.46
N ARG A 59 -25.13 -2.39 -4.01
CA ARG A 59 -24.75 -3.76 -3.63
C ARG A 59 -24.88 -3.95 -2.11
N ARG A 60 -24.91 -5.22 -1.67
CA ARG A 60 -24.88 -5.60 -0.25
C ARG A 60 -23.43 -5.69 0.26
N ILE A 61 -22.67 -4.63 0.06
CA ILE A 61 -21.29 -4.50 0.55
C ILE A 61 -21.08 -3.05 0.99
N GLU A 62 -20.53 -2.86 2.17
CA GLU A 62 -20.07 -1.57 2.66
C GLU A 62 -18.63 -1.37 2.23
N LEU A 63 -18.35 -0.25 1.58
CA LEU A 63 -16.99 0.13 1.23
C LEU A 63 -16.46 1.13 2.27
N VAL A 64 -15.28 0.83 2.79
CA VAL A 64 -14.50 1.74 3.63
C VAL A 64 -13.38 2.32 2.77
N ASP A 65 -13.29 3.65 2.73
CA ASP A 65 -12.15 4.32 2.11
C ASP A 65 -10.88 3.96 2.87
N GLY A 66 -9.90 3.44 2.14
CA GLY A 66 -8.65 2.96 2.69
C GLY A 66 -7.42 3.45 1.92
N VAL A 67 -6.26 3.34 2.55
CA VAL A 67 -4.96 3.54 1.90
C VAL A 67 -3.89 2.78 2.68
N GLU A 68 -2.90 2.20 2.02
CA GLU A 68 -1.72 1.66 2.71
C GLU A 68 -0.52 2.58 2.48
N LEU A 69 -0.06 3.26 3.53
CA LEU A 69 1.02 4.23 3.47
C LEU A 69 2.37 3.56 3.78
N SER A 70 3.34 3.75 2.89
CA SER A 70 4.73 3.35 3.10
C SER A 70 5.43 4.36 4.00
N VAL A 71 5.78 3.95 5.23
CA VAL A 71 6.37 4.84 6.23
C VAL A 71 7.64 4.28 6.86
N GLU A 72 8.29 5.12 7.65
CA GLU A 72 9.52 4.84 8.37
C GLU A 72 9.36 5.12 9.86
N VAL A 73 9.97 4.26 10.67
CA VAL A 73 10.17 4.46 12.11
C VAL A 73 11.64 4.22 12.40
N ASP A 74 12.38 5.28 12.77
CA ASP A 74 13.81 5.20 13.11
C ASP A 74 14.68 4.47 12.06
N GLY A 75 14.34 4.65 10.77
CA GLY A 75 15.02 4.00 9.64
C GLY A 75 14.49 2.61 9.26
N GLU A 76 13.53 2.06 10.01
CA GLU A 76 12.83 0.82 9.66
C GLU A 76 11.59 1.12 8.81
N SER A 77 11.47 0.45 7.66
CA SER A 77 10.27 0.55 6.81
C SER A 77 9.11 -0.24 7.42
N VAL A 78 7.96 0.40 7.59
CA VAL A 78 6.70 -0.22 8.01
C VAL A 78 5.55 0.33 7.17
N HIS A 79 4.41 -0.34 7.18
CA HIS A 79 3.21 0.14 6.49
C HIS A 79 2.11 0.49 7.49
N LEU A 80 1.39 1.56 7.20
CA LEU A 80 0.21 1.97 7.94
C LEU A 80 -1.02 1.91 7.05
N LEU A 81 -2.06 1.23 7.51
CA LEU A 81 -3.39 1.29 6.92
C LEU A 81 -4.10 2.53 7.46
N GLY A 82 -4.62 3.35 6.56
CA GLY A 82 -5.55 4.43 6.88
C GLY A 82 -6.98 3.99 6.57
N TYR A 83 -7.95 4.32 7.42
CA TYR A 83 -9.37 4.01 7.18
C TYR A 83 -10.28 5.18 7.51
N GLY A 84 -11.38 5.32 6.76
CA GLY A 84 -12.50 6.18 7.12
C GLY A 84 -12.20 7.69 7.09
N PHE A 85 -11.20 8.08 6.30
CA PHE A 85 -10.79 9.47 6.12
C PHE A 85 -11.55 10.17 4.98
N ASP A 86 -11.57 11.50 4.97
CA ASP A 86 -11.92 12.29 3.80
C ASP A 86 -10.77 12.28 2.78
N SER A 87 -10.95 11.51 1.70
CA SER A 87 -9.97 11.37 0.62
C SER A 87 -9.64 12.68 -0.14
N THR A 88 -10.40 13.75 0.10
CA THR A 88 -10.19 15.08 -0.48
C THR A 88 -9.55 16.09 0.48
N HIS A 89 -9.30 15.70 1.73
CA HIS A 89 -8.74 16.58 2.74
C HIS A 89 -7.28 16.96 2.42
N GLU A 90 -6.98 18.26 2.49
CA GLU A 90 -5.71 18.84 2.02
C GLU A 90 -4.49 18.19 2.67
N ALA A 91 -4.52 17.95 3.99
CA ALA A 91 -3.42 17.30 4.71
C ALA A 91 -3.03 15.93 4.14
N LEU A 92 -4.03 15.10 3.78
CA LEU A 92 -3.79 13.78 3.21
C LEU A 92 -3.38 13.87 1.74
N THR A 93 -4.05 14.73 0.95
CA THR A 93 -3.71 14.89 -0.46
C THR A 93 -2.31 15.45 -0.65
N ASP A 94 -1.88 16.40 0.19
CA ASP A 94 -0.52 16.94 0.18
C ASP A 94 0.50 15.91 0.62
N TYR A 95 0.17 15.10 1.65
CA TYR A 95 1.01 14.01 2.08
C TYR A 95 1.30 13.02 0.93
N LEU A 96 0.23 12.55 0.26
CA LEU A 96 0.29 11.62 -0.86
C LEU A 96 0.99 12.24 -2.08
N ALA A 97 0.69 13.50 -2.40
CA ALA A 97 1.31 14.19 -3.54
C ALA A 97 2.82 14.35 -3.34
N ALA A 98 3.27 14.70 -2.13
CA ALA A 98 4.69 14.78 -1.82
C ALA A 98 5.40 13.43 -1.94
N PHE A 99 4.75 12.35 -1.50
CA PHE A 99 5.32 11.01 -1.63
C PHE A 99 5.36 10.52 -3.08
N SER A 100 4.30 10.80 -3.84
CA SER A 100 4.22 10.52 -5.28
C SER A 100 5.36 11.19 -6.06
N ARG A 101 5.73 12.43 -5.71
CA ARG A 101 6.90 13.11 -6.30
C ARG A 101 8.20 12.36 -6.04
N ARG A 102 8.47 11.98 -4.79
CA ARG A 102 9.67 11.20 -4.43
C ARG A 102 9.73 9.84 -5.14
N ARG A 103 8.57 9.18 -5.34
CA ARG A 103 8.48 7.92 -6.09
C ARG A 103 8.81 8.10 -7.58
N ARG A 104 8.39 9.22 -8.20
CA ARG A 104 8.78 9.56 -9.58
C ARG A 104 10.27 9.84 -9.68
N GLU A 105 10.81 10.66 -8.80
CA GLU A 105 12.26 10.96 -8.73
C GLU A 105 13.09 9.69 -8.57
N ARG A 106 12.63 8.75 -7.72
CA ARG A 106 13.26 7.44 -7.58
C ARG A 106 13.19 6.63 -8.88
N LEU A 107 12.02 6.59 -9.53
CA LEU A 107 11.86 5.85 -10.78
C LEU A 107 12.81 6.39 -11.86
N ASP A 108 12.96 7.72 -11.96
CA ASP A 108 13.91 8.36 -12.88
C ASP A 108 15.36 7.96 -12.57
N GLN A 109 15.74 7.93 -11.29
CA GLN A 109 17.08 7.45 -10.87
C GLN A 109 17.29 5.97 -11.22
N MET A 110 16.26 5.13 -11.07
CA MET A 110 16.35 3.72 -11.44
C MET A 110 16.55 3.54 -12.95
N ILE A 111 15.81 4.29 -13.77
CA ILE A 111 15.97 4.28 -15.24
C ILE A 111 17.38 4.74 -15.61
N GLN A 112 17.89 5.80 -14.97
CA GLN A 112 19.25 6.28 -15.20
C GLN A 112 20.31 5.21 -14.88
N ARG A 113 20.17 4.51 -13.75
CA ARG A 113 21.09 3.42 -13.38
C ARG A 113 21.04 2.24 -14.37
N LEU A 114 19.88 1.92 -14.92
CA LEU A 114 19.76 0.89 -15.96
C LEU A 114 20.40 1.34 -17.28
N ALA A 115 20.29 2.63 -17.62
CA ALA A 115 20.94 3.17 -18.80
C ALA A 115 22.48 3.02 -18.73
N GLU A 116 23.06 3.16 -17.53
CA GLU A 116 24.50 2.94 -17.28
C GLU A 116 24.94 1.49 -17.50
N THR A 117 24.03 0.51 -17.45
CA THR A 117 24.32 -0.90 -17.77
C THR A 117 24.07 -1.27 -19.23
N GLY A 118 23.66 -0.30 -20.06
CA GLY A 118 23.32 -0.51 -21.46
C GLY A 118 21.85 -0.85 -21.72
N ILE A 119 20.99 -0.80 -20.68
CA ILE A 119 19.55 -1.06 -20.81
C ILE A 119 18.81 0.26 -20.95
N GLN A 120 18.32 0.53 -22.15
CA GLN A 120 17.51 1.71 -22.45
C GLN A 120 16.04 1.34 -22.38
N VAL A 121 15.36 1.80 -21.32
CA VAL A 121 13.90 1.63 -21.19
C VAL A 121 13.23 2.87 -21.73
N GLU A 122 12.30 2.70 -22.68
CA GLU A 122 11.59 3.83 -23.27
C GLU A 122 10.69 4.51 -22.23
N ALA A 123 10.82 5.83 -22.11
CA ALA A 123 10.04 6.62 -21.14
C ALA A 123 8.53 6.45 -21.35
N GLU A 124 8.08 6.32 -22.60
CA GLU A 124 6.68 6.08 -22.95
C GLU A 124 6.17 4.72 -22.43
N GLN A 125 6.99 3.67 -22.50
CA GLN A 125 6.63 2.34 -21.96
C GLN A 125 6.47 2.38 -20.45
N VAL A 126 7.40 3.06 -19.77
CA VAL A 126 7.31 3.24 -18.32
C VAL A 126 6.10 4.08 -17.95
N GLN A 127 5.86 5.20 -18.63
CA GLN A 127 4.69 6.06 -18.40
C GLN A 127 3.37 5.34 -18.66
N HIS A 128 3.30 4.54 -19.73
CA HIS A 128 2.13 3.71 -20.03
C HIS A 128 1.86 2.70 -18.90
N ARG A 129 2.92 2.10 -18.32
CA ARG A 129 2.77 1.18 -17.19
C ARG A 129 2.45 1.88 -15.87
N VAL A 130 2.98 3.07 -15.62
CA VAL A 130 2.61 3.89 -14.47
C VAL A 130 1.15 4.34 -14.61
N GLY A 131 0.70 4.68 -15.83
CA GLY A 131 -0.66 5.10 -16.10
C GLY A 131 -1.10 6.25 -15.19
N THR A 132 -2.22 6.07 -14.51
CA THR A 132 -2.74 7.00 -13.49
C THR A 132 -2.27 6.66 -12.08
N SER A 133 -1.42 5.65 -11.89
CA SER A 133 -0.89 5.30 -10.58
C SER A 133 -0.10 6.47 -9.99
N SER A 134 -0.51 6.92 -8.81
CA SER A 134 0.27 7.89 -8.04
C SER A 134 1.41 7.25 -7.26
N ALA A 135 1.59 5.92 -7.35
CA ALA A 135 2.65 5.17 -6.67
C ALA A 135 3.63 4.48 -7.64
N PRO A 136 4.31 5.22 -8.54
CA PRO A 136 5.30 4.66 -9.45
C PRO A 136 6.42 3.92 -8.70
N GLY A 137 7.01 2.89 -9.33
CA GLY A 137 8.00 2.06 -8.66
C GLY A 137 8.44 0.83 -9.45
N ARG A 138 9.19 -0.06 -8.76
CA ARG A 138 9.78 -1.28 -9.32
C ARG A 138 8.80 -2.15 -10.11
N PRO A 139 7.55 -2.40 -9.67
CA PRO A 139 6.62 -3.22 -10.44
C PRO A 139 6.33 -2.68 -11.83
N HIS A 140 6.22 -1.36 -11.97
CA HIS A 140 5.97 -0.69 -13.24
C HIS A 140 7.18 -0.81 -14.18
N LEU A 141 8.39 -0.58 -13.64
CA LEU A 141 9.64 -0.73 -14.39
C LEU A 141 9.90 -2.19 -14.78
N ALA A 142 9.57 -3.15 -13.93
CA ALA A 142 9.67 -4.57 -14.23
C ALA A 142 8.81 -4.97 -15.42
N ARG A 143 7.55 -4.49 -15.46
CA ARG A 143 6.65 -4.71 -16.59
C ARG A 143 7.16 -4.04 -17.87
N ALA A 144 7.68 -2.82 -17.77
CA ALA A 144 8.28 -2.12 -18.91
C ALA A 144 9.52 -2.86 -19.47
N LEU A 145 10.35 -3.43 -18.61
CA LEU A 145 11.50 -4.25 -19.03
C LEU A 145 11.08 -5.52 -19.77
N VAL A 146 9.99 -6.16 -19.34
CA VAL A 146 9.41 -7.32 -20.04
C VAL A 146 8.87 -6.90 -21.40
N ASP A 147 8.09 -5.82 -21.47
CA ASP A 147 7.51 -5.33 -22.73
C ASP A 147 8.58 -4.89 -23.74
N GLY A 148 9.67 -4.29 -23.25
CA GLY A 148 10.83 -3.91 -24.05
C GLY A 148 11.71 -5.10 -24.48
N GLY A 149 11.41 -6.31 -24.04
CA GLY A 149 12.18 -7.52 -24.37
C GLY A 149 13.56 -7.58 -23.71
N HIS A 150 13.80 -6.82 -22.63
CA HIS A 150 15.06 -6.84 -21.89
C HIS A 150 15.18 -8.04 -20.96
N VAL A 151 14.05 -8.63 -20.55
CA VAL A 151 13.98 -9.82 -19.68
C VAL A 151 12.79 -10.70 -20.06
N ASP A 152 12.92 -11.99 -19.80
CA ASP A 152 11.90 -12.99 -20.17
C ASP A 152 10.67 -13.00 -19.26
N SER A 153 10.77 -12.42 -18.06
CA SER A 153 9.68 -12.42 -17.09
C SER A 153 9.78 -11.32 -16.05
N TYR A 154 8.65 -11.03 -15.41
CA TYR A 154 8.58 -10.10 -14.27
C TYR A 154 9.56 -10.49 -13.16
N ARG A 155 9.67 -11.80 -12.87
CA ARG A 155 10.61 -12.33 -11.88
C ARG A 155 12.06 -12.08 -12.29
N ALA A 156 12.42 -12.33 -13.55
CA ALA A 156 13.76 -12.07 -14.06
C ALA A 156 14.14 -10.58 -13.96
N ALA A 157 13.19 -9.66 -14.12
CA ALA A 157 13.43 -8.23 -13.91
C ALA A 157 13.94 -7.93 -12.48
N PHE A 158 13.36 -8.56 -11.45
CA PHE A 158 13.82 -8.39 -10.07
C PHE A 158 15.14 -9.09 -9.81
N GLU A 159 15.33 -10.31 -10.31
CA GLU A 159 16.55 -11.07 -10.07
C GLU A 159 17.78 -10.43 -10.72
N GLN A 160 17.61 -9.78 -11.88
CA GLN A 160 18.74 -9.26 -12.67
C GLN A 160 18.96 -7.75 -12.52
N TYR A 161 17.91 -6.98 -12.23
CA TYR A 161 17.97 -5.51 -12.37
C TYR A 161 17.37 -4.72 -11.21
N LEU A 162 16.27 -5.18 -10.60
CA LEU A 162 15.46 -4.34 -9.71
C LEU A 162 15.44 -4.78 -8.24
N GLY A 163 15.96 -5.98 -7.95
CA GLY A 163 16.09 -6.52 -6.60
C GLY A 163 17.09 -5.72 -5.75
N THR A 164 17.11 -5.96 -4.45
CA THR A 164 18.14 -5.37 -3.57
C THR A 164 19.53 -5.70 -4.11
N ASP A 165 20.41 -4.71 -4.10
CA ASP A 165 21.80 -4.80 -4.62
C ASP A 165 21.93 -5.04 -6.14
N GLN A 166 20.84 -5.02 -6.90
CA GLN A 166 20.88 -5.11 -8.36
C GLN A 166 21.15 -3.73 -9.01
N PRO A 167 21.62 -3.69 -10.27
CA PRO A 167 22.10 -2.45 -10.88
C PRO A 167 21.08 -1.29 -10.92
N GLY A 168 19.80 -1.59 -11.16
CA GLY A 168 18.71 -0.61 -11.16
C GLY A 168 18.11 -0.33 -9.79
N TYR A 169 18.67 -0.88 -8.71
CA TYR A 169 18.13 -0.70 -7.37
C TYR A 169 18.38 0.73 -6.87
N VAL A 170 17.33 1.38 -6.39
CA VAL A 170 17.39 2.60 -5.58
C VAL A 170 16.51 2.34 -4.36
N PRO A 171 16.93 2.66 -3.12
CA PRO A 171 16.06 2.51 -1.94
C PRO A 171 14.72 3.22 -2.13
N ALA A 172 13.62 2.63 -1.67
CA ALA A 172 12.31 3.29 -1.73
C ALA A 172 12.35 4.57 -0.88
N PRO A 173 11.73 5.68 -1.32
CA PRO A 173 11.54 6.79 -0.41
C PRO A 173 10.63 6.32 0.72
N THR A 174 10.88 6.83 1.91
CA THR A 174 10.01 6.69 3.08
C THR A 174 9.65 8.09 3.58
N ARG A 175 8.66 8.14 4.47
CA ARG A 175 8.35 9.32 5.28
C ARG A 175 8.15 8.89 6.74
N PRO A 176 8.45 9.76 7.71
CA PRO A 176 8.21 9.46 9.11
C PRO A 176 6.75 9.05 9.34
N ALA A 177 6.53 7.96 10.09
CA ALA A 177 5.19 7.48 10.40
C ALA A 177 4.34 8.53 11.13
N ALA A 178 4.97 9.38 11.95
CA ALA A 178 4.31 10.51 12.62
C ALA A 178 3.56 11.43 11.64
N GLU A 179 4.19 11.79 10.51
CA GLU A 179 3.56 12.67 9.50
C GLU A 179 2.36 11.99 8.82
N ALA A 180 2.42 10.67 8.65
CA ALA A 180 1.35 9.89 8.06
C ALA A 180 0.13 9.79 8.99
N ILE A 181 0.39 9.50 10.28
CA ILE A 181 -0.65 9.44 11.32
C ILE A 181 -1.33 10.80 11.46
N GLU A 182 -0.56 11.88 11.53
CA GLU A 182 -1.09 13.25 11.59
C GLU A 182 -1.98 13.57 10.37
N ALA A 183 -1.54 13.22 9.16
CA ALA A 183 -2.31 13.46 7.95
C ALA A 183 -3.63 12.66 7.90
N LEU A 184 -3.60 11.40 8.33
CA LEU A 184 -4.79 10.54 8.42
C LEU A 184 -5.78 11.07 9.46
N HIS A 185 -5.31 11.42 10.65
CA HIS A 185 -6.14 11.97 11.72
C HIS A 185 -6.73 13.33 11.35
N ALA A 186 -5.95 14.20 10.69
CA ALA A 186 -6.44 15.49 10.19
C ALA A 186 -7.56 15.31 9.16
N ALA A 187 -7.49 14.25 8.34
CA ALA A 187 -8.55 13.88 7.41
C ALA A 187 -9.72 13.12 8.08
N GLY A 188 -9.73 12.96 9.41
CA GLY A 188 -10.78 12.29 10.17
C GLY A 188 -10.73 10.77 10.17
N GLY A 189 -9.66 10.18 9.61
CA GLY A 189 -9.45 8.73 9.60
C GLY A 189 -8.67 8.22 10.81
N VAL A 190 -8.44 6.92 10.81
CA VAL A 190 -7.60 6.21 11.80
C VAL A 190 -6.37 5.60 11.13
N ALA A 191 -5.29 5.44 11.90
CA ALA A 191 -4.04 4.82 11.48
C ALA A 191 -3.80 3.48 12.18
N VAL A 192 -3.62 2.42 11.38
CA VAL A 192 -3.49 1.04 11.84
C VAL A 192 -2.18 0.45 11.34
N LEU A 193 -1.43 -0.23 12.21
CA LEU A 193 -0.19 -0.89 11.80
C LEU A 193 -0.51 -2.12 10.95
N ALA A 194 -0.06 -2.11 9.70
CA ALA A 194 -0.30 -3.18 8.74
C ALA A 194 0.66 -4.35 8.97
N HIS A 195 0.14 -5.58 8.84
CA HIS A 195 0.85 -6.87 8.85
C HIS A 195 2.16 -6.91 9.64
N PRO A 196 2.15 -6.50 10.92
CA PRO A 196 3.38 -6.44 11.69
C PRO A 196 3.97 -7.85 11.84
N SER A 197 5.23 -7.98 11.45
CA SER A 197 5.92 -9.26 11.49
C SER A 197 6.49 -9.52 12.87
N GLN A 198 6.90 -10.76 13.13
CA GLN A 198 7.68 -11.10 14.34
C GLN A 198 8.97 -10.28 14.53
N TRP A 199 9.41 -9.56 13.49
CA TRP A 199 10.59 -8.69 13.52
C TRP A 199 10.24 -7.22 13.83
N THR A 200 8.96 -6.86 13.86
CA THR A 200 8.55 -5.52 14.29
C THR A 200 8.92 -5.34 15.76
N SER A 201 9.89 -4.47 16.02
CA SER A 201 10.44 -4.31 17.36
C SER A 201 9.40 -3.70 18.32
N GLY A 202 9.50 -4.05 19.61
CA GLY A 202 8.68 -3.41 20.63
C GLY A 202 8.96 -1.91 20.79
N GLU A 203 10.09 -1.42 20.27
CA GLU A 203 10.40 0.01 20.18
C GLU A 203 9.64 0.70 19.06
N THR A 204 9.67 0.12 17.86
CA THR A 204 8.91 0.58 16.69
C THR A 204 7.43 0.72 17.05
N LEU A 205 6.86 -0.31 17.68
CA LEU A 205 5.47 -0.27 18.14
C LEU A 205 5.24 0.83 19.18
N ARG A 206 6.16 1.02 20.13
CA ARG A 206 6.03 2.06 21.17
C ARG A 206 6.04 3.46 20.55
N ARG A 207 6.92 3.73 19.58
CA ARG A 207 6.94 5.03 18.88
C ARG A 207 5.66 5.27 18.10
N LEU A 208 5.17 4.27 17.38
CA LEU A 208 3.90 4.38 16.67
C LEU A 208 2.76 4.72 17.65
N CYS A 209 2.67 4.06 18.80
CA CYS A 209 1.68 4.41 19.82
C CYS A 209 1.86 5.85 20.36
N GLU A 210 3.09 6.30 20.60
CA GLU A 210 3.37 7.67 21.04
C GLU A 210 2.98 8.72 19.99
N TRP A 211 3.03 8.36 18.71
CA TRP A 211 2.57 9.20 17.60
C TRP A 211 1.07 9.09 17.30
N GLY A 212 0.32 8.26 18.05
CA GLY A 212 -1.13 8.17 17.93
C GLY A 212 -1.66 7.00 17.10
N LEU A 213 -0.92 5.90 16.97
CA LEU A 213 -1.45 4.68 16.33
C LEU A 213 -2.75 4.20 16.98
N ASP A 214 -3.80 3.99 16.18
CA ASP A 214 -5.14 3.62 16.66
C ASP A 214 -5.38 2.10 16.70
N GLY A 215 -4.62 1.32 15.91
CA GLY A 215 -4.84 -0.12 15.82
C GLY A 215 -3.69 -0.91 15.24
N ILE A 216 -3.85 -2.23 15.26
CA ILE A 216 -2.88 -3.19 14.71
C ILE A 216 -3.63 -4.28 13.94
N GLU A 217 -3.21 -4.57 12.71
CA GLU A 217 -3.69 -5.69 11.93
C GLU A 217 -3.22 -7.02 12.54
N CYS A 218 -4.09 -7.67 13.32
CA CYS A 218 -3.74 -8.93 13.97
C CYS A 218 -3.92 -10.14 13.03
N GLN A 219 -4.95 -10.11 12.18
CA GLN A 219 -5.33 -11.21 11.29
C GLN A 219 -4.84 -10.89 9.87
N PHE A 220 -3.78 -11.58 9.44
CA PHE A 220 -3.21 -11.41 8.11
C PHE A 220 -2.78 -12.78 7.55
N PRO A 221 -2.85 -13.06 6.23
CA PRO A 221 -2.58 -14.39 5.68
C PRO A 221 -1.21 -14.98 6.05
N SER A 222 -0.20 -14.12 6.20
CA SER A 222 1.16 -14.53 6.55
C SER A 222 1.39 -14.66 8.07
N HIS A 223 0.40 -14.35 8.92
CA HIS A 223 0.56 -14.46 10.37
C HIS A 223 0.31 -15.89 10.84
N PRO A 224 1.32 -16.55 11.43
CA PRO A 224 1.07 -17.78 12.17
C PRO A 224 0.24 -17.48 13.44
N GLU A 225 -0.45 -18.50 13.95
CA GLU A 225 -1.40 -18.36 15.08
C GLU A 225 -0.79 -17.68 16.31
N TYR A 226 0.47 -18.00 16.66
CA TYR A 226 1.16 -17.38 17.78
C TYR A 226 1.34 -15.86 17.62
N LEU A 227 1.50 -15.39 16.38
CA LEU A 227 1.69 -13.97 16.08
C LEU A 227 0.37 -13.22 16.14
N VAL A 228 -0.71 -13.84 15.64
CA VAL A 228 -2.08 -13.34 15.81
C VAL A 228 -2.41 -13.16 17.30
N ASP A 229 -2.11 -14.18 18.12
CA ASP A 229 -2.35 -14.13 19.56
C ASP A 229 -1.48 -13.11 20.27
N TYR A 230 -0.24 -12.93 19.84
CA TYR A 230 0.66 -11.91 20.35
C TYR A 230 0.08 -10.51 20.14
N TYR A 231 -0.27 -10.14 18.91
CA TYR A 231 -0.79 -8.80 18.63
C TYR A 231 -2.17 -8.55 19.24
N ARG A 232 -3.02 -9.58 19.36
CA ARG A 232 -4.27 -9.48 20.12
C ARG A 232 -4.03 -9.15 21.60
N LYS A 233 -3.02 -9.75 22.23
CA LYS A 233 -2.64 -9.44 23.61
C LYS A 233 -2.07 -8.03 23.74
N VAL A 234 -1.26 -7.61 22.77
CA VAL A 234 -0.72 -6.24 22.70
C VAL A 234 -1.86 -5.22 22.66
N CYS A 235 -2.85 -5.40 21.77
CA CYS A 235 -4.00 -4.50 21.67
C CYS A 235 -4.77 -4.42 23.00
N ARG A 236 -5.14 -5.57 23.57
CA ARG A 236 -5.90 -5.63 24.84
C ARG A 236 -5.15 -5.06 26.05
N SER A 237 -3.83 -5.00 26.01
CA SER A 237 -3.03 -4.43 27.10
C SER A 237 -3.00 -2.90 27.09
N ARG A 238 -3.55 -2.28 26.03
CA ARG A 238 -3.51 -0.84 25.76
C ARG A 238 -4.90 -0.22 25.60
N ASP A 239 -5.96 -1.02 25.75
CA ASP A 239 -7.36 -0.57 25.96
C ASP A 239 -7.57 -0.11 27.41
#